data_AF-A0A2L2YW74-F1
#
_entry.id   AF-A0A2L2YW74-F1
#
_cell.length_a   1.000
_cell.length_b   1.000
_cell.length_c   1.000
_cell.angle_alpha   90.00
_cell.angle_beta   90.00
_cell.angle_gamma   90.00
#
_symmetry.space_group_name_H-M   'P 1'
#
loop_
_entity.id
_entity.type
_entity.pdbx_description
1 polymer ?
#
loop_
_entity_poly.entity_id
_entity_poly.type
_entity_poly.pdbx_seq_one_letter_code
_entity_poly.pdbx_strand_id
1 'polypeptide(L)'
;EYNRKFYIFGGFGDPASHEFQFVFYHLLYRGWTNQFFEYDPKTNRWTSPKCTGELPCARAAHAATVMKDKVYVFGGRHDAHRLNDLHCLDMTTMRWSGELSIKGPVPQGRSWHSLTALAHVYLILYGGFSQNNVALSDCWMFDTHAQIWQPIDLPFKKPRLWHCAVLSVYNEVLIYGGCSSNILDVDRTPEQAKDLIVISIIPKSLFRLCVDTILATPRSYSLWTTLPHK
;
A
#
# COMPACT_ATOMS: atom_id res chain seq x y z
N GLU A 1 9.99 2.81 7.70
CA GLU A 1 10.96 2.93 8.80
C GLU A 1 10.33 3.81 9.88
N TYR A 2 10.33 3.37 11.12
CA TYR A 2 9.90 4.15 12.28
C TYR A 2 10.98 4.03 13.35
N ASN A 3 11.46 5.14 13.92
CA ASN A 3 12.57 5.15 14.88
C ASN A 3 13.83 4.37 14.44
N ARG A 4 14.15 4.37 13.14
CA ARG A 4 15.25 3.60 12.53
C ARG A 4 15.17 2.08 12.67
N LYS A 5 13.96 1.57 12.86
CA LYS A 5 13.66 0.14 12.91
C LYS A 5 12.69 -0.25 11.81
N PHE A 6 12.70 -1.54 11.50
CA PHE A 6 11.76 -2.15 10.58
C PHE A 6 10.72 -2.91 11.38
N TYR A 7 9.46 -2.75 10.99
CA TYR A 7 8.32 -3.45 11.58
C TYR A 7 7.65 -4.25 10.48
N ILE A 8 7.37 -5.51 10.77
CA ILE A 8 6.79 -6.47 9.82
C ILE A 8 5.54 -7.06 10.45
N PHE A 9 4.45 -7.07 9.70
CA PHE A 9 3.17 -7.62 10.13
C PHE A 9 2.68 -8.67 9.13
N GLY A 10 2.18 -9.78 9.66
CA GLY A 10 1.52 -10.83 8.89
C GLY A 10 2.39 -11.51 7.84
N GLY A 11 1.75 -12.01 6.78
CA GLY A 11 2.42 -12.74 5.70
C GLY A 11 1.81 -14.12 5.44
N PHE A 12 2.37 -14.82 4.44
CA PHE A 12 2.03 -16.19 4.09
C PHE A 12 3.31 -16.99 3.91
N GLY A 13 3.45 -18.10 4.62
CA GLY A 13 4.67 -18.89 4.60
C GLY A 13 4.56 -20.13 5.47
N ASP A 14 5.67 -20.86 5.58
CA ASP A 14 5.77 -22.04 6.43
C ASP A 14 5.67 -21.64 7.92
N PRO A 15 5.14 -22.50 8.79
CA PRO A 15 5.09 -22.24 10.22
C PRO A 15 6.51 -22.19 10.78
N ALA A 16 6.96 -21.00 11.20
CA ALA A 16 8.28 -20.81 11.77
C ALA A 16 8.48 -21.59 13.09
N SER A 17 7.40 -21.83 13.84
CA SER A 17 7.33 -22.71 15.02
C SER A 17 5.86 -23.01 15.40
N HIS A 18 5.63 -23.97 16.32
CA HIS A 18 4.30 -24.29 16.86
C HIS A 18 3.72 -23.20 17.79
N GLU A 19 4.46 -22.14 18.11
CA GLU A 19 4.05 -21.12 19.10
C GLU A 19 3.15 -20.01 18.54
N PHE A 20 2.83 -20.03 17.24
CA PHE A 20 2.14 -18.93 16.59
C PHE A 20 0.84 -19.35 15.92
N GLN A 21 -0.10 -18.40 15.84
CA GLN A 21 -1.39 -18.61 15.18
C GLN A 21 -1.20 -18.65 13.66
N PHE A 22 -1.23 -19.86 13.11
CA PHE A 22 -1.27 -20.11 11.68
C PHE A 22 -2.66 -20.56 11.27
N VAL A 23 -3.18 -19.97 10.19
CA VAL A 23 -4.33 -20.53 9.46
C VAL A 23 -3.78 -21.21 8.23
N PHE A 24 -3.78 -22.55 8.24
CA PHE A 24 -3.17 -23.37 7.20
C PHE A 24 -4.04 -23.48 5.96
N TYR A 25 -3.40 -23.52 4.79
CA TYR A 25 -4.06 -23.92 3.56
C TYR A 25 -3.96 -25.45 3.41
N HIS A 26 -5.11 -26.13 3.37
CA HIS A 26 -5.34 -27.57 3.57
C HIS A 26 -4.39 -28.61 2.91
N LEU A 27 -3.46 -28.22 2.02
CA LEU A 27 -2.61 -29.14 1.25
C LEU A 27 -1.12 -28.77 1.22
N LEU A 28 -0.74 -27.59 1.71
CA LEU A 28 0.64 -27.11 1.76
C LEU A 28 0.83 -26.67 3.19
N TYR A 29 1.86 -27.12 3.90
CA TYR A 29 2.17 -26.71 5.29
C TYR A 29 2.55 -25.22 5.39
N ARG A 30 1.75 -24.32 4.81
CA ARG A 30 1.87 -22.87 4.76
C ARG A 30 0.57 -22.28 5.22
N GLY A 31 0.66 -21.13 5.86
CA GLY A 31 -0.51 -20.44 6.37
C GLY A 31 -0.32 -18.95 6.45
N TRP A 32 -1.44 -18.27 6.70
CA TRP A 32 -1.43 -16.86 7.07
C TRP A 32 -1.02 -16.70 8.52
N THR A 33 -0.31 -15.62 8.81
CA THR A 33 0.08 -15.20 10.17
C THR A 33 -0.37 -13.77 10.45
N ASN A 34 -0.54 -13.41 11.72
CA ASN A 34 -0.72 -12.04 12.23
C ASN A 34 0.45 -11.61 13.14
N GLN A 35 1.59 -12.31 13.05
CA GLN A 35 2.78 -11.96 13.83
C GLN A 35 3.23 -10.53 13.54
N PHE A 36 3.76 -9.89 14.57
CA PHE A 36 4.35 -8.57 14.50
C PHE A 36 5.79 -8.63 14.98
N PHE A 37 6.73 -8.35 14.08
CA PHE A 37 8.16 -8.38 14.36
C PHE A 37 8.77 -7.01 14.24
N GLU A 38 9.74 -6.74 15.10
CA GLU A 38 10.63 -5.58 15.03
C GLU A 38 12.04 -6.06 14.71
N TYR A 39 12.68 -5.44 13.71
CA TYR A 39 14.09 -5.61 13.43
C TYR A 39 14.82 -4.28 13.67
N ASP A 40 15.86 -4.35 14.51
CA ASP A 40 16.76 -3.24 14.77
C ASP A 40 18.09 -3.45 14.01
N PRO A 41 18.36 -2.66 12.95
CA PRO A 41 19.59 -2.76 12.17
C PRO A 41 20.84 -2.39 12.97
N LYS A 42 20.72 -1.57 14.03
CA LYS A 42 21.88 -1.17 14.84
C LYS A 42 22.40 -2.32 15.69
N THR A 43 21.49 -3.13 16.23
CA THR A 43 21.84 -4.28 17.07
C THR A 43 21.81 -5.60 16.31
N ASN A 44 21.33 -5.59 15.06
CA ASN A 44 21.07 -6.76 14.23
C ASN A 44 20.23 -7.82 14.95
N ARG A 45 19.14 -7.38 15.59
CA ARG A 45 18.27 -8.24 16.39
C ARG A 45 16.83 -8.16 15.95
N TRP A 46 16.20 -9.33 15.96
CA TRP A 46 14.76 -9.51 15.81
C TRP A 46 14.12 -9.62 17.19
N THR A 47 13.02 -8.91 17.38
CA THR A 47 12.18 -9.02 18.58
C THR A 47 10.72 -9.11 18.17
N SER A 48 9.88 -9.61 19.07
CA SER A 48 8.42 -9.63 18.91
C SER A 48 7.81 -8.71 19.96
N PRO A 49 7.54 -7.44 19.61
CA PRO A 49 6.93 -6.50 20.54
C PRO A 49 5.56 -6.97 20.98
N LYS A 50 5.31 -6.93 22.29
CA LYS A 50 3.97 -7.20 22.82
C LYS A 50 3.03 -6.06 22.40
N CYS A 51 2.05 -6.40 21.58
CA CYS A 51 0.98 -5.49 21.20
C CYS A 51 -0.28 -5.77 22.04
N THR A 52 -1.07 -4.74 22.31
CA THR A 52 -2.36 -4.84 23.01
C THR A 52 -3.50 -4.38 22.11
N GLY A 53 -4.75 -4.50 22.57
CA GLY A 53 -5.94 -4.13 21.81
C GLY A 53 -6.43 -5.25 20.89
N GLU A 54 -7.19 -4.87 19.87
CA GLU A 54 -7.81 -5.82 18.93
C GLU A 54 -6.93 -5.95 17.68
N LEU A 55 -6.26 -7.09 17.55
CA LEU A 55 -5.34 -7.33 16.43
C LEU A 55 -6.11 -7.70 15.16
N PRO A 56 -5.61 -7.29 13.97
CA PRO A 56 -6.14 -7.80 12.72
C PRO A 56 -5.93 -9.32 12.62
N CYS A 57 -6.86 -10.02 11.96
CA CYS A 57 -6.69 -11.45 11.68
C CYS A 57 -5.43 -11.74 10.84
N ALA A 58 -4.98 -12.99 10.88
CA ALA A 58 -3.85 -13.47 10.09
C ALA A 58 -4.07 -13.21 8.60
N ARG A 59 -3.14 -12.57 7.91
CA ARG A 59 -3.37 -12.13 6.53
C ARG A 59 -2.10 -11.95 5.74
N ALA A 60 -2.20 -12.06 4.42
CA ALA A 60 -1.12 -11.81 3.47
C ALA A 60 -1.60 -10.94 2.32
N ALA A 61 -0.66 -10.39 1.55
CA ALA A 61 -0.97 -9.49 0.43
C ALA A 61 -1.88 -8.31 0.83
N HIS A 62 -1.84 -7.92 2.11
CA HIS A 62 -2.38 -6.66 2.62
C HIS A 62 -1.39 -5.54 2.29
N ALA A 63 -1.84 -4.29 2.35
CA ALA A 63 -0.95 -3.15 2.30
C ALA A 63 -0.85 -2.50 3.68
N ALA A 64 0.37 -2.08 4.03
CA ALA A 64 0.65 -1.36 5.26
C ALA A 64 1.38 -0.06 4.93
N THR A 65 1.06 1.02 5.65
CA THR A 65 1.77 2.30 5.49
C THR A 65 1.92 2.99 6.84
N VAL A 66 3.03 3.70 7.00
CA VAL A 66 3.34 4.46 8.22
C VAL A 66 2.97 5.92 7.98
N MET A 67 2.23 6.50 8.91
CA MET A 67 1.90 7.91 8.90
C MET A 67 2.08 8.47 10.31
N LYS A 68 3.12 9.28 10.51
CA LYS A 68 3.57 9.74 11.84
C LYS A 68 3.86 8.52 12.74
N ASP A 69 3.25 8.45 13.91
CA ASP A 69 3.44 7.37 14.89
C ASP A 69 2.36 6.27 14.75
N LYS A 70 1.70 6.19 13.59
CA LYS A 70 0.64 5.21 13.32
C LYS A 70 0.96 4.36 12.11
N VAL A 71 0.65 3.07 12.19
CA VAL A 71 0.72 2.13 11.08
C VAL A 71 -0.69 1.73 10.70
N TYR A 72 -1.05 1.96 9.44
CA TYR A 72 -2.34 1.57 8.89
C TYR A 72 -2.18 0.28 8.08
N VAL A 73 -3.08 -0.68 8.28
CA VAL A 73 -3.14 -1.94 7.54
C VAL A 73 -4.51 -2.08 6.92
N PHE A 74 -4.56 -2.24 5.59
CA PHE A 74 -5.81 -2.39 4.84
C PHE A 74 -5.88 -3.73 4.14
N GLY A 75 -7.06 -4.36 4.21
CA GLY A 75 -7.45 -5.52 3.43
C GLY A 75 -6.49 -6.69 3.52
N GLY A 76 -6.20 -7.31 2.37
CA GLY A 76 -5.38 -8.51 2.25
C GLY A 76 -6.23 -9.76 2.04
N ARG A 77 -5.57 -10.92 2.07
CA ARG A 77 -6.20 -12.24 1.93
C ARG A 77 -6.08 -12.99 3.25
N HIS A 78 -7.20 -13.56 3.69
CA HIS A 78 -7.29 -14.53 4.76
C HIS A 78 -8.20 -15.67 4.30
N ASP A 79 -7.65 -16.88 4.25
CA ASP A 79 -8.39 -18.06 3.78
C ASP A 79 -9.05 -17.87 2.39
N ALA A 80 -10.37 -18.02 2.28
CA ALA A 80 -11.13 -17.83 1.05
C ALA A 80 -11.40 -16.34 0.71
N HIS A 81 -11.14 -15.42 1.64
CA HIS A 81 -11.66 -14.05 1.63
C HIS A 81 -10.60 -12.99 1.39
N ARG A 82 -10.92 -12.02 0.53
CA ARG A 82 -10.19 -10.76 0.40
C ARG A 82 -10.91 -9.68 1.21
N LEU A 83 -10.19 -9.12 2.17
CA LEU A 83 -10.73 -8.28 3.22
C LEU A 83 -10.80 -6.81 2.78
N ASN A 84 -11.66 -6.03 3.42
CA ASN A 84 -11.84 -4.58 3.24
C ASN A 84 -11.74 -3.79 4.56
N ASP A 85 -11.26 -4.43 5.63
CA ASP A 85 -11.08 -3.80 6.94
C ASP A 85 -9.83 -2.91 6.96
N LEU A 86 -9.89 -1.82 7.73
CA LEU A 86 -8.78 -0.91 7.98
C LEU A 86 -8.45 -0.92 9.47
N HIS A 87 -7.20 -1.23 9.81
CA HIS A 87 -6.71 -1.26 11.19
C HIS A 87 -5.62 -0.22 11.37
N CYS A 88 -5.46 0.27 12.61
CA CYS A 88 -4.39 1.19 12.98
C CYS A 88 -3.65 0.66 14.22
N LEU A 89 -2.32 0.61 14.13
CA LEU A 89 -1.44 0.40 15.28
C LEU A 89 -0.86 1.74 15.70
N ASP A 90 -1.06 2.11 16.96
CA ASP A 90 -0.31 3.20 17.58
C ASP A 90 1.08 2.69 17.99
N MET A 91 2.13 3.23 17.38
CA MET A 91 3.52 2.82 17.59
C MET A 91 4.12 3.35 18.89
N THR A 92 3.45 4.30 19.56
CA THR A 92 3.87 4.81 20.86
C THR A 92 3.34 3.90 21.96
N THR A 93 2.07 3.52 21.89
CA THR A 93 1.44 2.68 22.92
C THR A 93 1.47 1.19 22.60
N MET A 94 1.90 0.81 21.40
CA MET A 94 1.85 -0.56 20.88
C MET A 94 0.44 -1.17 21.01
N ARG A 95 -0.58 -0.37 20.68
CA ARG A 95 -2.00 -0.75 20.81
C ARG A 95 -2.67 -0.70 19.45
N TRP A 96 -3.26 -1.82 19.06
CA TRP A 96 -4.12 -1.90 17.89
C TRP A 96 -5.50 -1.31 18.21
N SER A 97 -6.05 -0.58 17.24
CA SER A 97 -7.38 0.01 17.34
C SER A 97 -8.52 -1.00 17.16
N GLY A 98 -8.23 -2.19 16.64
CA GLY A 98 -9.24 -2.99 15.95
C GLY A 98 -9.64 -2.37 14.62
N GLU A 99 -10.72 -2.89 14.03
CA GLU A 99 -11.27 -2.36 12.79
C GLU A 99 -11.78 -0.94 13.03
N LEU A 100 -11.27 0.01 12.24
CA LEU A 100 -11.70 1.40 12.33
C LEU A 100 -13.16 1.52 11.89
N SER A 101 -13.97 2.20 12.70
CA SER A 101 -15.37 2.51 12.35
C SER A 101 -15.43 3.61 11.30
N ILE A 102 -15.44 3.23 10.04
CA ILE A 102 -15.49 4.16 8.90
C ILE A 102 -16.93 4.55 8.58
N LYS A 103 -17.14 5.83 8.27
CA LYS A 103 -18.44 6.35 7.82
C LYS A 103 -18.48 6.44 6.29
N GLY A 104 -19.64 6.10 5.73
CA GLY A 104 -19.90 6.27 4.29
C GLY A 104 -19.42 5.10 3.42
N PRO A 105 -19.16 5.34 2.12
CA PRO A 105 -18.74 4.28 1.21
C PRO A 105 -17.36 3.75 1.58
N VAL A 106 -17.14 2.45 1.40
CA VAL A 106 -15.85 1.81 1.63
C VAL A 106 -15.38 1.09 0.36
N PRO A 107 -14.06 1.03 0.10
CA PRO A 107 -13.53 0.24 -1.00
C PRO A 107 -13.89 -1.24 -0.83
N GLN A 108 -14.16 -1.93 -1.93
CA GLN A 108 -14.38 -3.38 -1.90
C GLN A 108 -13.15 -4.15 -1.39
N GLY A 109 -13.38 -5.36 -0.89
CA GLY A 109 -12.35 -6.25 -0.36
C GLY A 109 -11.34 -6.68 -1.41
N ARG A 110 -10.05 -6.60 -1.06
CA ARG A 110 -8.97 -6.75 -2.03
C ARG A 110 -7.64 -7.19 -1.40
N SER A 111 -6.83 -7.88 -2.20
CA SER A 111 -5.43 -8.21 -1.90
C SER A 111 -4.51 -7.67 -3.01
N TRP A 112 -3.20 -7.67 -2.79
CA TRP A 112 -2.19 -7.21 -3.75
C TRP A 112 -2.38 -5.76 -4.24
N HIS A 113 -3.03 -4.93 -3.43
CA HIS A 113 -3.20 -3.50 -3.67
C HIS A 113 -2.02 -2.73 -3.07
N SER A 114 -1.95 -1.42 -3.36
CA SER A 114 -1.02 -0.52 -2.68
C SER A 114 -1.76 0.45 -1.77
N LEU A 115 -1.16 0.78 -0.62
CA LEU A 115 -1.61 1.82 0.30
C LEU A 115 -0.43 2.75 0.58
N THR A 116 -0.57 4.03 0.25
CA THR A 116 0.53 5.01 0.35
C THR A 116 0.07 6.22 1.16
N ALA A 117 0.77 6.54 2.25
CA ALA A 117 0.52 7.77 2.98
C ALA A 117 0.90 9.00 2.14
N LEU A 118 0.05 10.03 2.16
CA LEU A 118 0.17 11.28 1.42
C LEU A 118 -0.04 12.47 2.36
N ALA A 119 0.89 13.43 2.33
CA ALA A 119 0.81 14.70 3.06
C ALA A 119 0.51 14.57 4.58
N HIS A 120 0.88 13.44 5.20
CA HIS A 120 0.65 13.14 6.62
C HIS A 120 -0.81 13.17 7.11
N VAL A 121 -1.77 13.14 6.18
CA VAL A 121 -3.22 13.23 6.47
C VAL A 121 -4.02 12.20 5.68
N TYR A 122 -3.61 11.90 4.44
CA TYR A 122 -4.36 11.06 3.53
C TYR A 122 -3.67 9.73 3.30
N LEU A 123 -4.45 8.67 3.08
CA LEU A 123 -3.93 7.39 2.56
C LEU A 123 -4.50 7.16 1.16
N ILE A 124 -3.64 6.86 0.20
CA ILE A 124 -4.03 6.57 -1.18
C ILE A 124 -4.01 5.07 -1.40
N LEU A 125 -5.19 4.51 -1.68
CA LEU A 125 -5.39 3.13 -2.07
C LEU A 125 -5.51 3.05 -3.59
N TYR A 126 -4.79 2.12 -4.20
CA TYR A 126 -4.89 1.89 -5.64
C TYR A 126 -4.88 0.40 -6.01
N GLY A 127 -5.78 0.04 -6.90
CA GLY A 127 -5.81 -1.26 -7.57
C GLY A 127 -5.98 -2.43 -6.60
N GLY A 128 -5.31 -3.53 -6.92
CA GLY A 128 -5.40 -4.82 -6.26
C GLY A 128 -6.25 -5.82 -7.02
N PHE A 129 -6.68 -6.84 -6.30
CA PHE A 129 -7.40 -7.97 -6.85
C PHE A 129 -8.62 -8.26 -5.98
N SER A 130 -9.81 -8.32 -6.58
CA SER A 130 -11.09 -8.44 -5.86
C SER A 130 -11.42 -9.87 -5.46
N GLN A 131 -12.46 -10.04 -4.62
CA GLN A 131 -12.98 -11.36 -4.24
C GLN A 131 -13.33 -12.22 -5.47
N ASN A 132 -13.87 -11.59 -6.53
CA ASN A 132 -14.29 -12.24 -7.77
C ASN A 132 -13.16 -12.43 -8.78
N ASN A 133 -11.90 -12.36 -8.34
CA ASN A 133 -10.70 -12.53 -9.17
C ASN A 133 -10.61 -11.53 -10.33
N VAL A 134 -11.01 -10.27 -10.09
CA VAL A 134 -10.91 -9.17 -11.06
C VAL A 134 -9.79 -8.22 -10.65
N ALA A 135 -8.92 -7.86 -11.60
CA ALA A 135 -7.90 -6.84 -11.42
C ALA A 135 -8.53 -5.44 -11.33
N LEU A 136 -8.14 -4.67 -10.32
CA LEU A 136 -8.76 -3.40 -9.97
C LEU A 136 -7.94 -2.21 -10.48
N SER A 137 -8.64 -1.14 -10.86
CA SER A 137 -8.07 0.14 -11.32
C SER A 137 -8.62 1.35 -10.56
N ASP A 138 -9.47 1.12 -9.57
CA ASP A 138 -10.06 2.19 -8.76
C ASP A 138 -9.03 2.78 -7.80
N CYS A 139 -9.22 4.07 -7.51
CA CYS A 139 -8.40 4.83 -6.58
C CYS A 139 -9.28 5.40 -5.49
N TRP A 140 -8.80 5.32 -4.24
CA TRP A 140 -9.51 5.86 -3.09
C TRP A 140 -8.56 6.66 -2.22
N MET A 141 -9.08 7.73 -1.64
CA MET A 141 -8.42 8.54 -0.62
C MET A 141 -9.10 8.31 0.71
N PHE A 142 -8.33 7.97 1.74
CA PHE A 142 -8.82 7.94 3.12
C PHE A 142 -8.37 9.20 3.83
N ASP A 143 -9.31 9.96 4.37
CA ASP A 143 -9.02 11.04 5.32
C ASP A 143 -8.90 10.45 6.73
N THR A 144 -7.72 10.56 7.33
CA THR A 144 -7.43 9.95 8.63
C THR A 144 -8.00 10.72 9.82
N HIS A 145 -8.38 11.99 9.63
CA HIS A 145 -9.03 12.81 10.65
C HIS A 145 -10.54 12.59 10.62
N ALA A 146 -11.15 12.65 9.44
CA ALA A 146 -12.58 12.43 9.27
C ALA A 146 -12.98 10.94 9.35
N GLN A 147 -12.02 10.04 9.11
CA GLN A 147 -12.23 8.59 8.99
C GLN A 147 -13.26 8.24 7.91
N ILE A 148 -13.08 8.81 6.72
CA ILE A 148 -13.97 8.65 5.56
C ILE A 148 -13.12 8.30 4.34
N TRP A 149 -13.59 7.31 3.57
CA TRP A 149 -13.07 7.02 2.24
C TRP A 149 -13.80 7.84 1.18
N GLN A 150 -13.06 8.35 0.21
CA GLN A 150 -13.57 9.05 -0.95
C GLN A 150 -13.00 8.42 -2.23
N PRO A 151 -13.85 8.04 -3.20
CA PRO A 151 -13.35 7.56 -4.48
C PRO A 151 -12.75 8.73 -5.26
N ILE A 152 -11.63 8.47 -5.95
CA ILE A 152 -10.99 9.43 -6.84
C ILE A 152 -11.26 8.98 -8.26
N ASP A 153 -11.89 9.86 -9.04
CA ASP A 153 -12.06 9.63 -10.48
C ASP A 153 -10.75 9.95 -11.20
N LEU A 154 -10.12 8.92 -11.76
CA LEU A 154 -8.87 9.05 -12.50
C LEU A 154 -9.18 9.12 -14.01
N PRO A 155 -8.40 9.89 -14.79
CA PRO A 155 -8.64 10.06 -16.23
C PRO A 155 -8.32 8.79 -17.06
N PHE A 156 -7.96 7.69 -16.40
CA PHE A 156 -7.62 6.42 -17.04
C PHE A 156 -8.11 5.24 -16.19
N LYS A 157 -8.31 4.09 -16.85
CA LYS A 157 -8.63 2.82 -16.20
C LYS A 157 -7.53 1.82 -16.52
N LYS A 158 -6.53 1.74 -15.64
CA LYS A 158 -5.35 0.87 -15.81
C LYS A 158 -5.25 -0.11 -14.65
N PRO A 159 -5.88 -1.30 -14.73
CA PRO A 159 -5.91 -2.22 -13.59
C PRO A 159 -4.51 -2.69 -13.23
N ARG A 160 -4.22 -2.78 -11.93
CA ARG A 160 -2.92 -3.23 -11.42
C ARG A 160 -3.12 -4.07 -10.16
N LEU A 161 -2.45 -5.20 -10.10
CA LEU A 161 -2.26 -5.96 -8.86
C LEU A 161 -0.79 -6.33 -8.72
N TRP A 162 -0.35 -6.45 -7.46
CA TRP A 162 1.02 -6.80 -7.10
C TRP A 162 2.05 -5.80 -7.64
N HIS A 163 1.62 -4.56 -7.85
CA HIS A 163 2.46 -3.43 -8.20
C HIS A 163 3.15 -2.85 -6.97
N CYS A 164 4.14 -1.99 -7.21
CA CYS A 164 4.75 -1.15 -6.18
C CYS A 164 4.19 0.27 -6.29
N ALA A 165 3.98 0.93 -5.15
CA ALA A 165 3.62 2.35 -5.09
C ALA A 165 4.55 3.09 -4.13
N VAL A 166 5.05 4.25 -4.55
CA VAL A 166 5.95 5.08 -3.76
C VAL A 166 5.51 6.54 -3.80
N LEU A 167 5.70 7.26 -2.69
CA LEU A 167 5.45 8.70 -2.63
C LEU A 167 6.66 9.46 -3.19
N SER A 168 6.42 10.37 -4.12
CA SER A 168 7.44 11.28 -4.66
C SER A 168 7.65 12.49 -3.75
N VAL A 169 8.80 13.15 -3.91
CA VAL A 169 9.10 14.44 -3.24
C VAL A 169 8.12 15.56 -3.59
N TYR A 170 7.34 15.40 -4.67
CA TYR A 170 6.33 16.35 -5.12
C TYR A 170 4.91 15.99 -4.65
N ASN A 171 4.78 15.07 -3.68
CA ASN A 171 3.49 14.57 -3.20
C ASN A 171 2.66 13.88 -4.29
N GLU A 172 3.33 13.19 -5.21
CA GLU A 172 2.69 12.35 -6.23
C GLU A 172 2.87 10.89 -5.86
N VAL A 173 1.85 10.06 -6.06
CA VAL A 173 1.96 8.61 -5.86
C VAL A 173 2.37 7.99 -7.19
N LEU A 174 3.57 7.41 -7.23
CA LEU A 174 4.15 6.74 -8.39
C LEU A 174 3.88 5.24 -8.28
N ILE A 175 3.23 4.68 -9.29
CA ILE A 175 2.85 3.26 -9.32
C ILE A 175 3.51 2.59 -10.52
N TYR A 176 4.25 1.51 -10.27
CA TYR A 176 5.01 0.80 -11.30
C TYR A 176 4.91 -0.72 -11.15
N GLY A 177 4.97 -1.41 -12.30
CA GLY A 177 4.95 -2.87 -12.37
C GLY A 177 3.58 -3.48 -12.07
N GLY A 178 3.60 -4.74 -11.65
CA GLY A 178 2.40 -5.53 -11.39
C GLY A 178 1.78 -6.15 -12.65
N CYS A 179 0.57 -6.69 -12.49
CA CYS A 179 -0.19 -7.36 -13.53
C CYS A 179 -1.52 -6.63 -13.79
N SER A 180 -1.96 -6.52 -15.05
CA SER A 180 -3.24 -5.91 -15.43
C SER A 180 -4.40 -6.91 -15.52
N SER A 181 -4.12 -8.20 -15.53
CA SER A 181 -5.10 -9.27 -15.63
C SER A 181 -5.05 -10.22 -14.43
N ASN A 182 -5.95 -11.21 -14.39
CA ASN A 182 -5.95 -12.24 -13.36
C ASN A 182 -4.68 -13.10 -13.47
N ILE A 183 -3.76 -12.94 -12.52
CA ILE A 183 -2.49 -13.69 -12.48
C ILE A 183 -2.66 -15.19 -12.12
N LEU A 184 -3.83 -15.57 -11.60
CA LEU A 184 -4.15 -16.95 -11.23
C LEU A 184 -4.88 -17.71 -12.35
N ASP A 185 -5.17 -17.05 -13.47
CA ASP A 185 -5.75 -17.69 -14.64
C ASP A 185 -4.68 -18.58 -15.30
N VAL A 186 -4.89 -19.90 -15.27
CA VAL A 186 -3.95 -20.88 -15.82
C VAL A 186 -4.00 -20.96 -17.34
N ASP A 187 -5.10 -20.51 -17.96
CA ASP A 187 -5.31 -20.60 -19.41
C ASP A 187 -4.80 -19.35 -20.13
N ARG A 188 -4.46 -18.28 -19.40
CA ARG A 188 -4.01 -17.00 -19.97
C ARG A 188 -2.65 -16.58 -19.44
N THR A 189 -1.83 -16.03 -20.32
CA THR A 189 -0.57 -15.42 -19.91
C THR A 189 -0.85 -14.11 -19.15
N PRO A 190 -0.26 -13.92 -17.95
CA PRO A 190 -0.43 -12.69 -17.19
C PRO A 190 0.09 -11.47 -17.95
N GLU A 191 -0.71 -10.42 -18.02
CA GLU A 191 -0.33 -9.18 -18.69
C GLU A 191 0.48 -8.31 -17.72
N GLN A 192 1.80 -8.28 -17.90
CA GLN A 192 2.67 -7.45 -17.07
C GLN A 192 2.58 -5.98 -17.46
N ALA A 193 2.37 -5.13 -16.48
CA ALA A 193 2.41 -3.69 -16.67
C ALA A 193 3.85 -3.15 -16.64
N LYS A 194 4.21 -2.35 -17.63
CA LYS A 194 5.56 -1.75 -17.76
C LYS A 194 5.53 -0.22 -17.76
N ASP A 195 4.35 0.38 -17.75
CA ASP A 195 4.14 1.82 -17.71
C ASP A 195 4.10 2.34 -16.26
N LEU A 196 4.51 3.60 -16.11
CA LEU A 196 4.42 4.34 -14.86
C LEU A 196 3.06 5.04 -14.78
N ILE A 197 2.37 4.86 -13.66
CA ILE A 197 1.17 5.63 -13.32
C ILE A 197 1.57 6.69 -12.30
N VAL A 198 1.17 7.94 -12.53
CA VAL A 198 1.41 9.06 -11.63
C VAL A 198 0.06 9.60 -11.17
N ILE A 199 -0.22 9.47 -9.88
CA ILE A 199 -1.44 10.01 -9.26
C ILE A 199 -1.06 11.29 -8.52
N SER A 200 -1.65 12.40 -8.95
CA SER A 200 -1.47 13.73 -8.36
C SER A 200 -2.84 14.25 -7.92
N ILE A 201 -3.02 14.36 -6.61
CA ILE A 201 -4.30 14.75 -5.98
C ILE A 201 -4.21 16.17 -5.43
N ILE A 202 -3.01 16.58 -5.05
CA ILE A 202 -2.71 17.94 -4.62
C ILE A 202 -2.32 18.75 -5.86
N PRO A 203 -2.78 20.01 -6.00
CA PRO A 203 -2.35 20.87 -7.10
C PRO A 203 -0.83 20.93 -7.20
N LYS A 204 -0.31 20.81 -8.42
CA LYS A 204 1.13 20.91 -8.68
C LYS A 204 1.64 22.27 -8.24
N SER A 205 2.79 22.30 -7.58
CA SER A 205 3.49 23.55 -7.30
C SER A 205 3.87 24.24 -8.61
N LEU A 206 4.04 25.56 -8.58
CA LEU A 206 4.52 26.33 -9.73
C LEU A 206 5.83 25.74 -10.29
N PHE A 207 6.75 25.36 -9.39
CA PHE A 207 7.99 24.69 -9.78
C PHE A 207 7.74 23.41 -10.58
N ARG A 208 6.85 22.52 -10.12
CA ARG A 208 6.53 21.28 -10.82
C ARG A 208 5.90 21.54 -12.19
N LEU A 209 5.01 22.53 -12.29
CA LEU A 209 4.43 22.98 -13.57
C LEU A 209 5.50 23.50 -14.55
N CYS A 210 6.47 24.29 -14.05
CA CYS A 210 7.60 24.77 -14.84
C CYS A 210 8.47 23.60 -15.32
N VAL A 211 8.80 22.64 -14.46
CA VAL A 211 9.58 21.44 -14.83
C VAL A 211 8.85 20.64 -15.91
N ASP A 212 7.55 20.39 -15.74
CA ASP A 212 6.76 19.65 -16.72
C ASP A 212 6.73 20.37 -18.08
N THR A 213 6.64 21.70 -18.07
CA THR A 213 6.69 22.52 -19.30
C THR A 213 8.06 22.42 -19.97
N ILE A 214 9.15 22.51 -19.21
CA ILE A 214 10.51 22.35 -19.72
C ILE A 214 10.71 20.95 -20.34
N LEU A 215 10.21 19.90 -19.68
CA LEU A 215 10.33 18.52 -20.15
C LEU A 215 9.44 18.24 -21.37
N ALA A 216 8.27 18.86 -21.46
CA ALA A 216 7.35 18.74 -22.59
C ALA A 216 7.79 19.56 -23.80
N THR A 217 8.65 20.57 -23.61
CA THR A 217 9.19 21.38 -24.71
C THR A 217 10.29 20.58 -25.41
N PRO A 218 10.12 20.22 -26.71
CA PRO A 218 11.18 19.59 -27.48
C PRO A 218 12.40 20.53 -27.52
N ARG A 219 13.54 20.06 -27.04
CA ARG A 219 14.78 20.85 -26.92
C ARG A 219 15.16 21.56 -28.23
N SER A 220 14.96 22.87 -28.32
CA SER A 220 15.85 23.78 -29.06
C SER A 220 17.03 24.12 -28.14
N TYR A 221 18.05 23.25 -28.16
CA TYR A 221 19.24 23.40 -27.30
C TYR A 221 20.08 24.67 -27.53
N SER A 222 19.72 25.53 -28.49
CA SER A 222 20.52 26.70 -28.87
C SER A 222 20.18 28.00 -28.12
N LEU A 223 19.17 28.03 -27.25
CA LEU A 223 18.66 29.29 -26.67
C LEU A 223 18.92 29.49 -25.17
N TRP A 224 19.40 28.48 -24.44
CA TRP A 224 19.58 28.58 -22.99
C TRP A 224 21.08 28.57 -22.63
N THR A 225 21.72 29.75 -22.64
CA THR A 225 23.14 29.90 -22.28
C THR A 225 23.41 29.92 -20.79
N THR A 226 22.40 29.94 -19.91
CA THR A 226 22.61 29.87 -18.46
C THR A 226 21.41 29.26 -17.74
N LEU A 227 21.62 28.16 -17.02
CA LEU A 227 20.74 27.74 -15.93
C LEU A 227 21.00 28.66 -14.73
N PRO A 228 19.98 29.08 -13.95
CA PRO A 228 20.23 29.83 -12.72
C PRO A 228 21.01 28.96 -11.73
N HIS A 229 22.18 29.46 -11.33
CA HIS A 229 23.02 28.84 -10.32
C HIS A 229 22.40 29.01 -8.92
N LYS A 230 22.18 27.86 -8.26
CA LYS A 230 21.86 27.61 -6.83
C LYS A 230 20.66 28.33 -6.21
#